data_AF-A0A1I7TRI1-F1
#
_entry.id   AF-A0A1I7TRI1-F1
#
_cell.length_a   1.000
_cell.length_b   1.000
_cell.length_c   1.000
_cell.angle_alpha   90.00
_cell.angle_beta   90.00
_cell.angle_gamma   90.00
#
_symmetry.space_group_name_H-M   'P 1'
#
loop_
_entity.id
_entity.type
_entity.pdbx_description
1 polymer ?
#
loop_
_entity_poly.entity_id
_entity_poly.type
_entity_poly.pdbx_seq_one_letter_code
_entity_poly.pdbx_strand_id
1 'polypeptide(L)'
;MQSTTNSGSSSSGAAGQETLVKQLAEAKEMRSKMIQDLKTSQDSVEAIRDAIAEIDKKQRKLLECPICYTQYDKQSRVPLILTCGHTCCARCIAHQVRRQAINSNSPVFKLLCFYCRQETNSTTKNFDIELFSINKIMLDALPTDY
;
A
#
# COMPACT_ATOMS: atom_id res chain seq x y z
N MET A 1 -53.89 -77.61 21.09
CA MET A 1 -54.99 -76.61 21.23
C MET A 1 -54.53 -75.64 22.32
N GLN A 2 -54.28 -74.36 22.13
CA GLN A 2 -54.63 -73.41 21.08
C GLN A 2 -53.48 -72.41 20.89
N SER A 3 -53.35 -72.00 19.64
CA SER A 3 -52.51 -70.92 19.13
C SER A 3 -53.04 -69.56 19.59
N THR A 4 -52.16 -68.61 19.91
CA THR A 4 -52.43 -67.19 19.68
C THR A 4 -51.16 -66.47 19.26
N THR A 5 -51.05 -66.28 17.95
CA THR A 5 -50.37 -65.15 17.31
C THR A 5 -51.03 -63.85 17.74
N ASN A 6 -50.28 -62.77 17.96
CA ASN A 6 -50.67 -61.51 17.31
C ASN A 6 -49.50 -60.55 17.12
N SER A 7 -49.42 -60.08 15.89
CA SER A 7 -48.42 -59.22 15.30
C SER A 7 -48.83 -57.76 15.49
N GLY A 8 -47.97 -56.95 16.11
CA GLY A 8 -48.16 -55.51 16.29
C GLY A 8 -47.34 -54.71 15.29
N SER A 9 -47.96 -54.47 14.14
CA SER A 9 -47.63 -53.58 13.02
C SER A 9 -46.79 -52.32 13.31
N SER A 10 -45.60 -52.28 12.70
CA SER A 10 -44.80 -51.09 12.42
C SER A 10 -45.25 -50.48 11.09
N SER A 11 -45.95 -49.33 11.08
CA SER A 11 -46.40 -48.71 9.81
C SER A 11 -46.35 -47.19 9.76
N SER A 12 -45.60 -46.52 10.65
CA SER A 12 -45.43 -45.06 10.66
C SER A 12 -44.03 -44.56 10.21
N GLY A 13 -43.13 -45.46 9.80
CA GLY A 13 -41.72 -45.13 9.52
C GLY A 13 -41.41 -44.55 8.13
N ALA A 14 -42.20 -44.86 7.10
CA ALA A 14 -41.82 -44.56 5.71
C ALA A 14 -41.92 -43.06 5.34
N ALA A 15 -43.02 -42.39 5.70
CA ALA A 15 -43.24 -40.98 5.35
C ALA A 15 -42.28 -40.02 6.10
N GLY A 16 -41.94 -40.36 7.36
CA GLY A 16 -40.97 -39.59 8.15
C GLY A 16 -39.52 -39.74 7.67
N GLN A 17 -39.15 -40.94 7.19
CA GLN A 17 -37.83 -41.20 6.63
C GLN A 17 -37.61 -40.50 5.28
N GLU A 18 -38.63 -40.46 4.41
CA GLU A 18 -38.55 -39.80 3.10
C GLU A 18 -38.35 -38.27 3.23
N THR A 19 -39.01 -37.65 4.21
CA THR A 19 -38.89 -36.21 4.49
C THR A 19 -37.48 -35.82 4.96
N LEU A 20 -36.86 -36.65 5.80
CA LEU A 20 -35.51 -36.40 6.34
C LEU A 20 -34.42 -36.52 5.25
N VAL A 21 -34.56 -37.48 4.34
CA VAL A 21 -33.64 -37.68 3.22
C VAL A 21 -33.65 -36.47 2.28
N LYS A 22 -34.83 -35.92 1.99
CA LYS A 22 -34.98 -34.70 1.17
C LYS A 22 -34.31 -33.50 1.83
N GLN A 23 -34.56 -33.27 3.12
CA GLN A 23 -33.94 -32.19 3.88
C GLN A 23 -32.41 -32.30 3.91
N LEU A 24 -31.87 -33.52 4.05
CA LEU A 24 -30.42 -33.75 4.04
C LEU A 24 -29.81 -33.45 2.65
N ALA A 25 -30.50 -33.80 1.57
CA ALA A 25 -30.06 -33.50 0.21
C ALA A 25 -30.02 -31.98 -0.04
N GLU A 26 -31.09 -31.27 0.32
CA GLU A 26 -31.17 -29.81 0.23
C GLU A 26 -30.09 -29.12 1.08
N ALA A 27 -29.85 -29.59 2.31
CA ALA A 27 -28.81 -29.04 3.18
C ALA A 27 -27.40 -29.28 2.62
N LYS A 28 -27.14 -30.43 1.99
CA LYS A 28 -25.86 -30.73 1.32
C LYS A 28 -25.64 -29.84 0.10
N GLU A 29 -26.67 -29.63 -0.71
CA GLU A 29 -26.63 -28.73 -1.86
C GLU A 29 -26.36 -27.29 -1.41
N MET A 30 -27.11 -26.82 -0.40
CA MET A 30 -26.92 -25.50 0.19
C MET A 30 -25.50 -25.31 0.72
N ARG A 31 -24.96 -26.30 1.45
CA ARG A 31 -23.57 -26.27 1.95
C ARG A 31 -22.56 -26.21 0.81
N SER A 32 -22.76 -27.00 -0.26
CA SER A 32 -21.87 -26.98 -1.42
C SER A 32 -21.82 -25.60 -2.06
N LYS A 33 -22.99 -24.96 -2.22
CA LYS A 33 -23.09 -23.60 -2.74
C LYS A 33 -22.37 -22.59 -1.83
N MET A 34 -22.60 -22.65 -0.51
CA MET A 34 -21.93 -21.77 0.45
C MET A 34 -20.40 -21.91 0.41
N ILE A 35 -19.87 -23.12 0.25
CA ILE A 35 -18.42 -23.34 0.13
C ILE A 35 -17.89 -22.75 -1.18
N GLN A 36 -18.62 -22.88 -2.26
CA GLN A 36 -18.25 -22.29 -3.54
C GLN A 36 -18.23 -20.76 -3.45
N ASP A 37 -19.27 -20.15 -2.86
CA ASP A 37 -19.36 -18.71 -2.66
C ASP A 37 -18.21 -18.19 -1.77
N LEU A 38 -17.87 -18.95 -0.71
CA LEU A 38 -16.73 -18.63 0.15
C LEU A 38 -15.41 -18.68 -0.62
N LYS A 39 -15.21 -19.69 -1.47
CA LYS A 39 -13.99 -19.80 -2.30
C LYS A 39 -13.87 -18.63 -3.27
N THR A 40 -14.96 -18.28 -3.97
CA THR A 40 -14.97 -17.13 -4.87
C THR A 40 -14.69 -15.82 -4.14
N SER A 41 -15.19 -15.67 -2.91
CA SER A 41 -14.90 -14.52 -2.07
C SER A 41 -13.41 -14.49 -1.65
N GLN A 42 -12.83 -15.63 -1.31
CA GLN A 42 -11.40 -15.75 -1.01
C GLN A 42 -10.53 -15.36 -2.22
N ASP A 43 -10.85 -15.87 -3.41
CA ASP A 43 -10.15 -15.54 -4.65
C ASP A 43 -10.21 -14.02 -4.93
N SER A 44 -11.35 -13.39 -4.64
CA SER A 44 -11.53 -11.94 -4.78
C SER A 44 -10.68 -11.14 -3.79
N VAL A 45 -10.57 -11.59 -2.54
CA VAL A 45 -9.71 -10.97 -1.51
C VAL A 45 -8.24 -11.07 -1.90
N GLU A 46 -7.81 -12.20 -2.43
CA GLU A 46 -6.43 -12.38 -2.88
C GLU A 46 -6.08 -11.42 -4.02
N ALA A 47 -6.96 -11.31 -5.02
CA ALA A 47 -6.77 -10.36 -6.12
C ALA A 47 -6.66 -8.90 -5.63
N ILE A 48 -7.46 -8.52 -4.62
CA ILE A 48 -7.37 -7.19 -4.01
C ILE A 48 -6.03 -7.01 -3.28
N ARG A 49 -5.56 -8.02 -2.55
CA ARG A 49 -4.27 -7.97 -1.85
C ARG A 49 -3.12 -7.72 -2.83
N ASP A 50 -3.09 -8.45 -3.93
CA ASP A 50 -2.07 -8.28 -4.98
C ASP A 50 -2.12 -6.88 -5.59
N ALA A 51 -3.32 -6.34 -5.83
CA ALA A 51 -3.48 -4.98 -6.33
C ALA A 51 -2.95 -3.93 -5.35
N ILE A 52 -3.21 -4.10 -4.04
CA ILE A 52 -2.67 -3.22 -2.99
C ILE A 52 -1.14 -3.29 -2.97
N ALA A 53 -0.54 -4.48 -3.03
CA ALA A 53 0.91 -4.65 -3.02
C ALA A 53 1.60 -3.93 -4.19
N GLU A 54 1.00 -3.95 -5.39
CA GLU A 54 1.54 -3.20 -6.53
C GLU A 54 1.33 -1.68 -6.39
N ILE A 55 0.26 -1.22 -5.74
CA ILE A 55 0.07 0.20 -5.39
C ILE A 55 1.16 0.65 -4.40
N ASP A 56 1.39 -0.09 -3.33
CA ASP A 56 2.40 0.22 -2.31
C ASP A 56 3.80 0.30 -2.91
N LYS A 57 4.12 -0.63 -3.81
CA LYS A 57 5.38 -0.63 -4.56
C LYS A 57 5.53 0.60 -5.45
N LYS A 58 4.46 1.07 -6.10
CA LYS A 58 4.49 2.32 -6.89
C LYS A 58 4.65 3.53 -5.98
N GLN A 59 3.94 3.58 -4.85
CA GLN A 59 4.06 4.66 -3.87
C GLN A 59 5.48 4.78 -3.32
N ARG A 60 6.12 3.66 -2.95
CA ARG A 60 7.52 3.66 -2.48
C ARG A 60 8.48 4.32 -3.47
N LYS A 61 8.31 4.06 -4.77
CA LYS A 61 9.13 4.69 -5.83
C LYS A 61 8.88 6.18 -5.97
N LEU A 62 7.64 6.63 -5.79
CA LEU A 62 7.31 8.07 -5.81
C LEU A 62 7.92 8.84 -4.63
N LEU A 63 8.24 8.13 -3.55
CA LEU A 63 8.89 8.67 -2.36
C LEU A 63 10.42 8.51 -2.39
N GLU A 64 11.02 8.27 -3.56
CA GLU A 64 12.46 8.27 -3.75
C GLU A 64 12.96 9.58 -4.33
N CYS A 65 14.13 10.01 -3.88
CA CYS A 65 14.81 11.14 -4.48
C CYS A 65 15.24 10.78 -5.91
N PRO A 66 14.90 11.60 -6.92
CA PRO A 66 15.28 11.40 -8.33
C PRO A 66 16.80 11.39 -8.60
N ILE A 67 17.59 11.94 -7.68
CA ILE A 67 19.04 12.15 -7.87
C ILE A 67 19.82 10.99 -7.28
N CYS A 68 19.44 10.50 -6.10
CA CYS A 68 20.14 9.41 -5.41
C CYS A 68 19.33 8.11 -5.34
N TYR A 69 18.11 8.08 -5.88
CA TYR A 69 17.20 6.94 -5.90
C TYR A 69 17.02 6.30 -4.52
N THR A 70 17.04 7.14 -3.48
CA THR A 70 16.83 6.69 -2.10
C THR A 70 15.59 7.33 -1.54
N GLN A 71 14.86 6.58 -0.70
CA GLN A 71 13.66 7.07 -0.05
C GLN A 71 13.92 8.36 0.73
N TYR A 72 12.98 9.29 0.62
CA TYR A 72 12.93 10.48 1.45
C TYR A 72 12.74 10.07 2.92
N ASP A 73 13.25 10.90 3.83
CA ASP A 73 13.09 10.73 5.27
C ASP A 73 12.94 12.09 5.95
N LYS A 74 12.52 12.10 7.22
CA LYS A 74 12.26 13.34 7.98
C LYS A 74 13.52 14.02 8.52
N GLN A 75 14.72 13.48 8.27
CA GLN A 75 15.97 13.92 8.91
C GLN A 75 16.99 14.43 7.90
N SER A 76 17.54 13.53 7.07
CA SER A 76 18.66 13.81 6.17
C SER A 76 18.23 13.93 4.71
N ARG A 77 17.13 13.28 4.34
CA ARG A 77 16.57 13.25 3.00
C ARG A 77 15.17 13.87 2.99
N VAL A 78 15.02 14.99 3.67
CA VAL A 78 13.78 15.79 3.60
C VAL A 78 13.53 16.20 2.14
N PRO A 79 12.32 16.00 1.58
CA PRO A 79 12.01 16.39 0.21
C PRO A 79 11.83 17.91 0.13
N LEU A 80 12.75 18.61 -0.54
CA LEU A 80 12.75 20.07 -0.67
C LEU A 80 12.37 20.48 -2.09
N ILE A 81 11.48 21.46 -2.19
CA ILE A 81 11.04 22.10 -3.42
C ILE A 81 12.00 23.25 -3.75
N LEU A 82 12.60 23.17 -4.93
CA LEU A 82 13.34 24.26 -5.55
C LEU A 82 12.36 25.29 -6.12
N THR A 83 12.72 26.57 -6.21
CA THR A 83 11.84 27.62 -6.78
C THR A 83 11.35 27.34 -8.20
N CYS A 84 12.01 26.45 -8.95
CA CYS A 84 11.56 25.98 -10.27
C CYS A 84 10.48 24.88 -10.21
N GLY A 85 10.04 24.44 -9.03
CA GLY A 85 9.00 23.43 -8.80
C GLY A 85 9.50 21.98 -8.65
N HIS A 86 10.74 21.69 -9.03
CA HIS A 86 11.31 20.35 -8.88
C HIS A 86 11.64 20.03 -7.42
N THR A 87 11.42 18.78 -7.01
CA THR A 87 11.72 18.30 -5.65
C THR A 87 12.98 17.43 -5.65
N CYS A 88 13.90 17.69 -4.71
CA CYS A 88 15.11 16.92 -4.45
C CYS A 88 15.32 16.75 -2.93
N CYS A 89 16.05 15.73 -2.50
CA CYS A 89 16.30 15.55 -1.06
C CYS A 89 17.34 16.57 -0.54
N ALA A 90 17.21 16.96 0.73
CA ALA A 90 18.10 17.90 1.40
C ALA A 90 19.58 17.50 1.27
N ARG A 91 19.91 16.22 1.44
CA ARG A 91 21.28 15.70 1.26
C ARG A 91 21.84 15.96 -0.14
N CYS A 92 21.06 15.74 -1.20
CA CYS A 92 21.51 15.99 -2.57
C CYS A 92 21.74 17.49 -2.81
N ILE A 93 20.82 18.34 -2.35
CA ILE A 93 20.97 19.81 -2.46
C ILE A 93 22.22 20.26 -1.69
N ALA A 94 22.43 19.79 -0.46
CA ALA A 94 23.62 20.11 0.33
C ALA A 94 24.92 19.70 -0.38
N HIS A 95 24.95 18.56 -1.07
CA HIS A 95 26.10 18.17 -1.89
C HIS A 95 26.31 19.14 -3.07
N GLN A 96 25.24 19.57 -3.74
CA GLN A 96 25.36 20.54 -4.82
C GLN A 96 25.84 21.91 -4.34
N VAL A 97 25.31 22.40 -3.21
CA VAL A 97 25.79 23.62 -2.56
C VAL A 97 27.29 23.56 -2.37
N ARG A 98 27.81 22.50 -1.75
CA ARG A 98 29.25 22.33 -1.53
C ARG A 98 30.05 22.38 -2.83
N ARG A 99 29.56 21.74 -3.90
CA ARG A 99 30.26 21.72 -5.21
C ARG A 99 30.27 23.09 -5.88
N GLN A 100 29.16 23.83 -5.83
CA GLN A 100 29.08 25.16 -6.45
C GLN A 100 29.76 26.26 -5.62
N ALA A 101 29.76 26.12 -4.29
CA ALA A 101 30.40 27.05 -3.37
C ALA A 101 31.91 27.19 -3.58
N ILE A 102 32.58 26.14 -4.06
CA ILE A 102 34.02 26.16 -4.38
C ILE A 102 34.32 27.20 -5.47
N ASN A 103 33.42 27.36 -6.43
CA ASN A 103 33.60 28.27 -7.56
C ASN A 103 32.98 29.66 -7.30
N SER A 104 32.41 29.89 -6.12
CA SER A 104 31.76 31.14 -5.76
C SER A 104 32.61 31.95 -4.78
N ASN A 105 32.96 33.17 -5.19
CA ASN A 105 33.56 34.18 -4.31
C ASN A 105 32.52 34.87 -3.41
N SER A 106 31.23 34.70 -3.68
CA SER A 106 30.15 35.30 -2.91
C SER A 106 29.73 34.39 -1.74
N PRO A 107 29.43 34.96 -0.54
CA PRO A 107 28.86 34.21 0.58
C PRO A 107 27.44 33.70 0.28
N VAL A 108 26.72 34.37 -0.62
CA VAL A 108 25.37 33.99 -1.08
C VAL A 108 25.38 33.82 -2.59
N PHE A 109 24.87 32.71 -3.10
CA PHE A 109 24.86 32.41 -4.53
C PHE A 109 23.58 31.69 -4.96
N LYS A 110 23.28 31.73 -6.25
CA LYS A 110 22.16 31.00 -6.87
C LYS A 110 22.53 29.55 -7.12
N LEU A 111 21.68 28.63 -6.69
CA LEU A 111 21.76 27.23 -7.07
C LEU A 111 21.20 27.02 -8.48
N LEU A 112 21.66 25.95 -9.14
CA LEU A 112 21.04 25.46 -10.37
C LEU A 112 20.18 24.24 -10.05
N CYS A 113 19.04 24.08 -10.70
CA CYS A 113 18.23 22.87 -10.53
C CYS A 113 18.91 21.64 -11.15
N PHE A 114 18.88 20.49 -10.48
CA PHE A 114 19.37 19.22 -11.03
C PHE A 114 18.64 18.75 -12.29
N TYR A 115 17.36 19.12 -12.44
CA TYR A 115 16.51 18.67 -13.52
C TYR A 115 16.57 19.60 -14.73
N CYS A 116 16.18 20.86 -14.54
CA CYS A 116 16.04 21.82 -15.62
C CYS A 116 17.23 22.77 -15.76
N ARG A 117 18.21 22.71 -14.84
CA ARG A 117 19.40 23.58 -14.80
C ARG A 117 19.12 25.08 -14.68
N GLN A 118 17.87 25.46 -14.42
CA GLN A 118 17.50 26.86 -14.16
C GLN A 118 18.02 27.31 -12.81
N GLU A 119 18.37 28.60 -12.71
CA GLU A 119 18.67 29.22 -11.42
C GLU A 119 17.46 29.12 -10.49
N THR A 120 17.72 28.80 -9.23
CA THR A 120 16.66 28.54 -8.26
C THR A 120 16.84 29.33 -6.96
N ASN A 121 16.81 28.65 -5.82
CA ASN A 121 17.03 29.23 -4.50
C ASN A 121 18.41 29.92 -4.43
N SER A 122 18.44 31.04 -3.73
CA SER A 122 19.70 31.62 -3.24
C SER A 122 20.06 30.92 -1.94
N THR A 123 21.34 30.60 -1.75
CA THR A 123 21.81 29.88 -0.56
C THR A 123 23.22 30.29 -0.17
N THR A 124 23.69 29.82 0.99
CA THR A 124 25.04 30.06 1.50
C THR A 124 25.90 28.80 1.37
N LYS A 125 27.21 28.95 1.58
CA LYS A 125 28.16 27.82 1.55
C LYS A 125 27.85 26.74 2.59
N ASN A 126 27.11 27.05 3.64
CA ASN A 126 26.84 26.14 4.75
C ASN A 126 25.58 25.28 4.57
N PHE A 127 24.82 25.47 3.48
CA PHE A 127 23.50 24.86 3.26
C PHE A 127 22.55 25.01 4.46
N ASP A 128 21.62 25.94 4.34
CA ASP A 128 20.55 26.11 5.30
C ASP A 128 19.24 25.57 4.72
N ILE A 129 18.67 24.56 5.40
CA ILE A 129 17.44 23.90 4.99
C ILE A 129 16.23 24.84 5.05
N GLU A 130 16.27 25.87 5.92
CA GLU A 130 15.18 26.83 6.10
C GLU A 130 15.00 27.75 4.88
N LEU A 131 16.01 27.82 4.00
CA LEU A 131 15.94 28.56 2.74
C LEU A 131 15.16 27.84 1.63
N PHE A 132 14.60 26.67 1.93
CA PHE A 132 13.89 25.83 0.98
C PHE A 132 12.51 25.46 1.50
N SER A 133 11.54 25.38 0.59
CA SER A 133 10.20 24.89 0.93
C SER A 133 10.22 23.37 1.04
N ILE A 134 9.64 22.81 2.10
CA ILE A 134 9.48 21.36 2.22
C ILE A 134 8.27 20.92 1.39
N ASN A 135 8.43 19.84 0.61
CA ASN A 135 7.31 19.19 -0.06
C ASN A 135 6.49 18.40 0.97
N LYS A 136 5.52 19.08 1.61
CA LYS A 136 4.68 18.49 2.67
C LYS A 136 3.89 17.27 2.18
N ILE A 137 3.43 17.27 0.93
CA ILE A 137 2.71 16.13 0.36
C ILE A 137 3.59 14.87 0.40
N MET A 138 4.86 14.99 0.00
CA MET A 138 5.80 13.86 0.07
C MET A 138 6.18 13.52 1.51
N LEU A 139 6.35 14.52 2.38
CA LEU A 139 6.72 14.30 3.79
C LEU A 139 5.61 13.58 4.58
N ASP A 140 4.36 13.95 4.35
CA ASP A 140 3.17 13.40 5.01
C ASP A 140 2.83 12.00 4.47
N ALA A 141 3.21 11.72 3.23
CA ALA A 141 3.10 10.40 2.61
C ALA A 141 4.20 9.42 3.05
N LEU A 142 5.23 9.89 3.79
CA LEU A 142 6.23 8.98 4.34
C LEU A 142 5.60 8.01 5.33
N PRO A 143 6.01 6.73 5.34
CA PRO A 143 5.60 5.81 6.37
C PRO A 143 5.82 6.41 7.75
N THR A 144 4.79 6.40 8.58
CA THR A 144 4.95 6.61 10.02
C THR A 144 5.49 5.31 10.59
N ASP A 145 6.80 5.11 10.50
CA ASP A 145 7.42 4.03 11.25
C ASP A 145 7.15 4.27 12.75
N TYR A 146 6.51 3.29 13.40
CA TYR A 146 6.29 3.21 14.84
C TYR A 146 7.59 2.90 15.58
#